data_AF-A0A958YSU3-F1
#
_entry.id   AF-A0A958YSU3-F1
#
_cell.length_a   1.000
_cell.length_b   1.000
_cell.length_c   1.000
_cell.angle_alpha   90.00
_cell.angle_beta   90.00
_cell.angle_gamma   90.00
#
_symmetry.space_group_name_H-M   'P 1'
#
loop_
_entity.id
_entity.type
_entity.pdbx_description
1 polymer ?
#
loop_
_entity_poly.entity_id
_entity_poly.type
_entity_poly.pdbx_seq_one_letter_code
_entity_poly.pdbx_strand_id
1 'polypeptide(L)'
;NIIGSIFYGNVLGIFLLAFFVKFVRSKAVFIAALITQVIIIYFWYIDLMPYLWLNLVGCAIVMGIAILLQILLPKKNDFEIAISKN
;
A
#
# COMPACT_ATOMS: atom_id res chain seq x y z
N ASN A 1 -9.39 -4.59 -20.48
CA ASN A 1 -9.97 -5.31 -19.32
C ASN A 1 -10.09 -4.35 -18.14
N ILE A 2 -11.30 -3.84 -17.90
CA ILE A 2 -11.56 -2.81 -16.89
C ILE A 2 -11.47 -3.40 -15.48
N ILE A 3 -12.10 -4.56 -15.26
CA ILE A 3 -12.03 -5.31 -14.00
C ILE A 3 -10.57 -5.58 -13.65
N GLY A 4 -9.79 -6.10 -14.60
CA GLY A 4 -8.37 -6.32 -14.40
C GLY A 4 -7.63 -5.06 -13.95
N SER A 5 -7.90 -3.91 -14.56
CA SER A 5 -7.15 -2.69 -14.24
C SER A 5 -7.45 -2.11 -12.85
N ILE A 6 -8.64 -2.39 -12.30
CA ILE A 6 -9.06 -1.95 -10.95
C ILE A 6 -8.36 -2.78 -9.86
N PHE A 7 -8.02 -4.04 -10.15
CA PHE A 7 -7.38 -4.94 -9.18
C PHE A 7 -5.86 -5.08 -9.40
N TYR A 8 -5.40 -5.07 -10.66
CA TYR A 8 -4.00 -5.31 -11.00
C TYR A 8 -3.08 -4.21 -10.49
N GLY A 9 -3.47 -2.94 -10.51
CA GLY A 9 -2.64 -1.85 -9.97
C GLY A 9 -2.22 -2.09 -8.51
N ASN A 10 -3.17 -2.53 -7.68
CA ASN A 10 -2.93 -2.81 -6.27
C ASN A 10 -2.02 -4.04 -6.08
N VAL A 11 -2.32 -5.16 -6.76
CA VAL A 11 -1.53 -6.40 -6.67
C VAL A 11 -0.11 -6.20 -7.20
N LEU A 12 0.02 -5.49 -8.33
CA LEU A 12 1.31 -5.15 -8.93
C LEU A 12 2.15 -4.29 -7.97
N GLY A 13 1.55 -3.27 -7.36
CA GLY A 13 2.27 -2.41 -6.40
C GLY A 13 2.76 -3.16 -5.16
N ILE A 14 1.96 -4.08 -4.62
CA ILE A 14 2.37 -4.95 -3.51
C ILE A 14 3.55 -5.84 -3.93
N PHE A 15 3.48 -6.40 -5.14
CA PHE A 15 4.56 -7.21 -5.69
C PHE A 15 5.84 -6.39 -5.84
N LEU A 16 5.80 -5.21 -6.48
CA LEU A 16 6.97 -4.35 -6.59
C LEU A 16 7.53 -3.95 -5.22
N LEU A 17 6.67 -3.59 -4.27
CA LEU A 17 7.09 -3.25 -2.92
C LEU A 17 7.86 -4.40 -2.25
N ALA A 18 7.39 -5.64 -2.40
CA ALA A 18 8.06 -6.82 -1.85
C ALA A 18 9.45 -7.08 -2.48
N PHE A 19 9.63 -6.76 -3.77
CA PHE A 19 10.92 -6.92 -4.47
C PHE A 19 11.91 -5.80 -4.14
N PHE A 20 11.47 -4.54 -4.22
CA PHE A 20 12.35 -3.37 -4.09
C PHE A 20 12.54 -2.90 -2.65
N VAL A 21 11.55 -3.10 -1.77
CA VAL A 21 11.48 -2.45 -0.46
C VAL A 21 11.39 -3.48 0.67
N LYS A 22 12.51 -4.13 0.97
CA LYS A 22 12.61 -5.20 1.99
C LYS A 22 12.38 -4.76 3.44
N PHE A 23 12.34 -3.46 3.72
CA PHE A 23 12.16 -2.95 5.09
C PHE A 23 10.68 -2.80 5.49
N VAL A 24 9.74 -2.91 4.54
CA VAL A 24 8.32 -2.76 4.83
C VAL A 24 7.74 -4.05 5.39
N ARG A 25 7.11 -3.95 6.56
CA ARG A 25 6.47 -5.07 7.25
C ARG A 25 5.14 -5.42 6.58
N SER A 26 4.82 -6.72 6.51
CA SER A 26 3.59 -7.24 5.91
C SER A 26 2.31 -6.59 6.45
N LYS A 27 2.29 -6.18 7.74
CA LYS A 27 1.15 -5.45 8.33
C LYS A 27 0.93 -4.08 7.68
N ALA A 28 1.98 -3.32 7.41
CA ALA A 28 1.89 -2.01 6.75
C ALA A 28 1.43 -2.18 5.29
N VAL A 29 1.96 -3.19 4.59
CA VAL A 29 1.54 -3.54 3.22
C VAL A 29 0.06 -3.90 3.17
N PHE A 30 -0.42 -4.71 4.12
CA PHE A 30 -1.82 -5.13 4.15
C PHE A 30 -2.78 -3.94 4.37
N ILE A 31 -2.46 -3.04 5.29
CA ILE A 31 -3.26 -1.83 5.54
C ILE A 31 -3.22 -0.92 4.30
N ALA A 32 -2.05 -0.73 3.70
CA ALA A 32 -1.91 0.06 2.47
C ALA A 32 -2.73 -0.51 1.30
N ALA A 33 -2.74 -1.84 1.14
CA ALA A 33 -3.49 -2.54 0.11
C ALA A 33 -5.00 -2.34 0.24
N LEU A 34 -5.53 -2.39 1.46
CA LEU A 34 -6.96 -2.16 1.72
C LEU A 34 -7.37 -0.72 1.40
N ILE A 35 -6.59 0.27 1.89
CA ILE A 35 -6.85 1.68 1.64
C ILE A 35 -6.79 1.98 0.13
N THR A 36 -5.75 1.47 -0.54
CA THR A 36 -5.57 1.68 -1.98
C THR A 36 -6.69 1.05 -2.79
N GLN A 37 -7.18 -0.12 -2.39
CA GLN A 37 -8.31 -0.76 -3.08
C GLN A 37 -9.56 0.11 -3.05
N VAL A 38 -9.87 0.73 -1.90
CA VAL A 38 -11.01 1.63 -1.76
C VAL A 38 -10.82 2.89 -2.61
N ILE A 39 -9.63 3.47 -2.61
CA ILE A 39 -9.31 4.67 -3.41
C ILE A 39 -9.46 4.38 -4.92
N ILE A 40 -8.96 3.24 -5.40
CA ILE A 40 -9.04 2.89 -6.82
C ILE A 40 -10.46 2.62 -7.27
N ILE A 41 -11.28 1.96 -6.44
CA ILE A 41 -12.72 1.80 -6.71
C ILE A 41 -13.40 3.18 -6.77
N TYR A 42 -13.04 4.10 -5.88
CA TYR A 42 -13.57 5.47 -5.90
C TYR A 42 -13.15 6.23 -7.17
N PHE A 43 -11.88 6.19 -7.57
CA PHE A 43 -11.39 6.84 -8.79
C PHE A 43 -12.04 6.29 -10.06
N TRP A 44 -12.31 4.99 -10.09
CA TRP A 44 -13.08 4.39 -11.17
C TRP A 44 -14.54 4.86 -11.16
N TYR A 45 -15.16 4.99 -9.99
CA TYR A 45 -16.56 5.43 -9.87
C TYR A 45 -16.79 6.86 -10.38
N ILE A 46 -15.84 7.76 -10.16
CA ILE A 46 -15.91 9.15 -10.61
C ILE A 46 -15.38 9.35 -12.04
N ASP A 47 -14.98 8.27 -12.74
CA ASP A 47 -14.36 8.30 -14.07
C ASP A 47 -13.21 9.33 -14.19
N LEU A 48 -12.40 9.46 -13.13
CA LEU A 48 -11.36 10.50 -13.05
C LEU A 48 -10.33 10.39 -14.19
N MET A 49 -10.05 9.16 -14.63
CA MET A 49 -8.99 8.86 -15.60
C MET A 49 -9.26 7.55 -16.35
N PRO A 50 -8.65 7.33 -17.54
CA PRO A 50 -8.80 6.10 -18.30
C PRO A 50 -8.37 4.87 -17.51
N TYR A 51 -9.07 3.74 -17.71
CA TYR A 51 -8.85 2.51 -16.95
C TYR A 51 -7.39 2.00 -16.97
N LEU A 52 -6.61 2.29 -18.02
CA LEU A 52 -5.23 1.85 -18.11
C LEU A 52 -4.33 2.55 -17.07
N TRP A 53 -4.62 3.82 -16.77
CA TRP A 53 -3.87 4.65 -15.81
C TRP A 53 -4.13 4.25 -14.36
N LEU A 54 -5.30 3.64 -14.06
CA LEU A 54 -5.61 3.12 -12.73
C LEU A 54 -4.57 2.10 -12.25
N ASN A 55 -3.93 1.36 -13.17
CA ASN A 55 -2.85 0.44 -12.80
C ASN A 55 -1.62 1.16 -12.26
N LEU A 56 -1.16 2.19 -12.97
CA LEU A 56 0.00 2.98 -12.58
C LEU A 56 -0.26 3.72 -11.26
N VAL A 57 -1.44 4.34 -11.16
CA VAL A 57 -1.86 5.09 -9.98
C VAL A 57 -2.06 4.17 -8.78
N GLY A 58 -2.73 3.03 -8.94
CA GLY A 58 -2.90 2.04 -7.87
C GLY A 58 -1.56 1.51 -7.36
N CYS A 59 -0.61 1.25 -8.26
CA CYS A 59 0.74 0.84 -7.90
C CYS A 59 1.45 1.93 -7.07
N ALA A 60 1.45 3.18 -7.55
CA ALA A 60 2.09 4.30 -6.87
C ALA A 60 1.48 4.57 -5.49
N ILE A 61 0.15 4.53 -5.37
CA ILE A 61 -0.57 4.78 -4.11
C ILE A 61 -0.24 3.68 -3.09
N VAL A 62 -0.29 2.40 -3.47
CA VAL A 62 -0.02 1.32 -2.49
C VAL A 62 1.41 1.38 -1.98
N MET A 63 2.38 1.66 -2.86
CA MET A 63 3.78 1.78 -2.46
C MET A 63 4.00 3.00 -1.57
N GLY A 64 3.43 4.15 -1.93
CA GLY A 64 3.52 5.39 -1.16
C GLY A 64 2.91 5.23 0.24
N ILE A 65 1.70 4.69 0.33
CA ILE A 65 1.02 4.46 1.62
C ILE A 65 1.78 3.43 2.45
N ALA A 66 2.27 2.34 1.87
CA ALA A 66 2.99 1.31 2.61
C ALA A 66 4.30 1.85 3.19
N ILE A 67 5.05 2.65 2.43
CA ILE A 67 6.28 3.31 2.91
C ILE A 67 5.95 4.33 4.00
N LEU A 68 4.92 5.16 3.79
CA LEU A 68 4.49 6.16 4.76
C LEU A 68 4.06 5.51 6.08
N LEU A 69 3.22 4.48 6.02
CA LEU A 69 2.80 3.69 7.18
C LEU A 69 4.00 3.04 7.88
N GLN A 70 4.96 2.50 7.12
CA GLN A 70 6.14 1.88 7.70
C GLN A 70 7.03 2.87 8.47
N ILE A 71 7.08 4.13 8.03
CA ILE A 71 7.81 5.20 8.72
C ILE A 71 7.04 5.66 9.97
N LEU A 72 5.71 5.81 9.88
CA LEU A 72 4.89 6.25 11.01
C LEU A 72 4.68 5.18 12.09
N LEU A 73 4.71 3.90 11.74
CA LEU A 73 4.51 2.80 12.68
C LEU A 73 5.79 2.58 13.51
N PRO A 74 5.77 2.88 14.84
CA PRO A 74 6.92 2.67 15.69
C PRO A 74 7.30 1.19 15.76
N LYS A 75 8.60 0.93 15.85
CA LYS A 75 9.12 -0.43 15.99
C LYS A 75 8.69 -0.95 17.36
N LYS A 76 7.74 -1.90 17.39
CA LYS A 76 7.26 -2.58 18.62
C LYS A 76 8.40 -2.97 19.61
N ASN A 77 9.60 -3.26 19.12
CA ASN A 77 10.75 -3.62 19.96
C ASN A 77 11.21 -2.49 20.91
N ASP A 78 10.87 -1.24 20.64
CA ASP A 78 11.32 -0.11 21.45
C ASP A 78 10.48 0.02 22.75
N PHE A 79 9.23 -0.46 22.74
CA PHE A 79 8.33 -0.43 23.89
C PHE A 79 8.68 -1.49 24.95
N GLU A 80 9.13 -2.66 24.51
CA GLU A 80 9.51 -3.77 25.40
C GLU A 80 10.84 -3.49 26.12
N ILE A 81 11.78 -2.81 25.45
CA ILE A 81 13.04 -2.36 26.04
C ILE A 81 12.82 -1.22 27.05
N ALA A 82 11.86 -0.32 26.80
CA ALA A 82 11.53 0.77 27.72
C ALA A 82 10.89 0.26 29.02
N ILE A 83 10.11 -0.82 28.96
CA ILE A 83 9.47 -1.44 30.13
C ILE A 83 10.45 -2.36 30.88
N SER A 84 11.34 -3.07 30.18
CA SER A 84 12.33 -3.96 30.80
C SER A 84 13.46 -3.21 31.54
N LYS A 85 13.61 -1.90 31.34
CA LYS A 85 14.62 -1.07 32.00
C LYS A 85 14.11 -0.34 33.26
N ASN A 86 12.86 -0.57 33.66
CA ASN A 86 12.24 -0.04 34.87
C ASN A 86 11.87 -1.18 35.82
#